data_AF-A0A351EJH3-F1
#
_entry.id   AF-A0A351EJH3-F1
#
_cell.length_a   1.000
_cell.length_b   1.000
_cell.length_c   1.000
_cell.angle_alpha   90.00
_cell.angle_beta   90.00
_cell.angle_gamma   90.00
#
_symmetry.space_group_name_H-M   'P 1'
#
loop_
_entity.id
_entity.type
_entity.pdbx_description
1 polymer ?
#
loop_
_entity_poly.entity_id
_entity_poly.type
_entity_poly.pdbx_seq_one_letter_code
_entity_poly.pdbx_strand_id
1 'polypeptide(L)'
;MLRGDDVVELQRLLTGLGFPMGQIDGIHGQQTTDSLVDFQLNAGLLPDGVCGQETIQVLERLGTRFGRPDEITHLRERQRFLKQSAELHGYKIFLAETGGLDAVIASLRRALTDTGAEVLTSHHPEWGNHAEQANNFDADLCIGIEIRNEDPTICHFLGDHFESPTGKQLGSQICGRLVPFFGSIEQVGMRLPLLRETRMPALLLRVDDVEALVSGHQAMGAAIAMAIREFVEVGLD
;
A
#
# COMPACT_ATOMS: atom_id res chain seq x y z
N MET A 1 6.98 21.26 -6.23
CA MET A 1 5.77 20.77 -5.52
C MET A 1 6.17 19.58 -4.69
N LEU A 2 6.02 19.66 -3.36
CA LEU A 2 6.17 18.51 -2.48
C LEU A 2 4.89 17.67 -2.61
N ARG A 3 5.05 16.37 -2.93
CA ARG A 3 3.97 15.40 -3.06
C ARG A 3 4.42 14.10 -2.41
N GLY A 4 3.51 13.40 -1.75
CA GLY A 4 3.79 12.12 -1.10
C GLY A 4 3.18 12.00 0.29
N ASP A 5 3.50 10.91 0.97
CA ASP A 5 2.87 10.51 2.24
C ASP A 5 3.07 11.49 3.38
N ASP A 6 4.23 12.14 3.45
CA ASP A 6 4.46 13.18 4.46
C ASP A 6 3.41 14.29 4.34
N VAL A 7 2.97 14.59 3.11
CA VAL A 7 1.90 15.54 2.84
C VAL A 7 0.54 14.92 3.17
N VAL A 8 0.25 13.69 2.77
CA VAL A 8 -1.02 13.00 3.11
C VAL A 8 -1.20 12.93 4.62
N GLU A 9 -0.16 12.59 5.36
CA GLU A 9 -0.14 12.47 6.79
C GLU A 9 -0.25 13.83 7.47
N LEU A 10 0.46 14.84 6.98
CA LEU A 10 0.28 16.23 7.40
C LEU A 10 -1.18 16.68 7.20
N GLN A 11 -1.76 16.45 6.01
CA GLN A 11 -3.15 16.80 5.71
C GLN A 11 -4.12 16.06 6.65
N ARG A 12 -3.89 14.78 6.93
CA ARG A 12 -4.69 14.00 7.90
C ARG A 12 -4.57 14.55 9.32
N LEU A 13 -3.36 14.85 9.78
CA LEU A 13 -3.11 15.41 11.10
C LEU A 13 -3.77 16.78 11.26
N LEU A 14 -3.60 17.67 10.29
CA LEU A 14 -4.25 18.98 10.28
C LEU A 14 -5.78 18.84 10.34
N THR A 15 -6.35 17.94 9.55
CA THR A 15 -7.79 17.64 9.58
C THR A 15 -8.23 17.14 10.95
N GLY A 16 -7.50 16.18 11.54
CA GLY A 16 -7.79 15.61 12.85
C GLY A 16 -7.69 16.62 13.99
N LEU A 17 -6.83 17.62 13.85
CA LEU A 17 -6.66 18.74 14.78
C LEU A 17 -7.68 19.88 14.54
N GLY A 18 -8.59 19.73 13.58
CA GLY A 18 -9.66 20.69 13.30
C GLY A 18 -9.30 21.79 12.30
N PHE A 19 -8.17 21.68 11.59
CA PHE A 19 -7.79 22.61 10.53
C PHE A 19 -8.39 22.14 9.20
N PRO A 20 -9.14 22.99 8.49
CA PRO A 20 -9.96 22.58 7.35
C PRO A 20 -9.11 22.27 6.11
N MET A 21 -8.85 20.98 5.93
CA MET A 21 -8.33 20.44 4.67
C MET A 21 -9.47 20.09 3.72
N GLY A 22 -9.23 20.28 2.42
CA GLY A 22 -10.14 19.84 1.37
C GLY A 22 -10.02 18.33 1.18
N GLN A 23 -10.04 17.89 -0.07
CA GLN A 23 -9.74 16.49 -0.37
C GLN A 23 -8.28 16.18 -0.02
N ILE A 24 -8.05 15.11 0.75
CA ILE A 24 -6.70 14.62 1.04
C ILE A 24 -6.19 13.95 -0.25
N ASP A 25 -5.31 14.67 -0.94
CA ASP A 25 -4.78 14.33 -2.26
C ASP A 25 -3.26 14.09 -2.25
N GLY A 26 -2.60 14.33 -1.12
CA GLY A 26 -1.15 14.19 -0.98
C GLY A 26 -0.34 15.24 -1.73
N ILE A 27 -0.98 16.34 -2.14
CA ILE A 27 -0.35 17.45 -2.86
C ILE A 27 -0.21 18.64 -1.90
N HIS A 28 1.03 19.12 -1.73
CA HIS A 28 1.28 20.32 -0.93
C HIS A 28 0.95 21.56 -1.75
N GLY A 29 -0.35 21.80 -1.95
CA GLY A 29 -0.92 22.95 -2.63
C GLY A 29 -1.31 24.08 -1.68
N GLN A 30 -1.89 25.15 -2.23
CA GLN A 30 -2.26 26.35 -1.48
C GLN A 30 -3.10 26.06 -0.23
N GLN A 31 -4.07 25.16 -0.33
CA GLN A 31 -4.92 24.79 0.81
C GLN A 31 -4.16 24.09 1.94
N THR A 32 -3.14 23.29 1.61
CA THR A 32 -2.27 22.67 2.62
C THR A 32 -1.42 23.74 3.29
N THR A 33 -0.87 24.67 2.51
CA THR A 33 -0.11 25.82 3.02
C THR A 33 -0.97 26.68 3.95
N ASP A 34 -2.19 27.03 3.56
CA ASP A 34 -3.08 27.88 4.35
C ASP A 34 -3.45 27.20 5.68
N SER A 35 -3.81 25.91 5.64
CA SER A 35 -4.11 25.14 6.85
C SER A 35 -2.90 24.98 7.76
N LEU A 36 -1.70 24.88 7.18
CA LEU A 36 -0.45 24.80 7.92
C LEU A 36 -0.09 26.13 8.58
N VAL A 37 -0.31 27.25 7.89
CA VAL A 37 -0.17 28.61 8.44
C VAL A 37 -1.12 28.80 9.62
N ASP A 38 -2.38 28.42 9.46
CA ASP A 38 -3.37 28.50 10.54
C ASP A 38 -2.97 27.64 11.73
N PHE A 39 -2.49 26.41 11.49
CA PHE A 39 -1.96 25.56 12.55
C PHE A 39 -0.77 26.20 13.26
N GLN A 40 0.21 26.71 12.52
CA GLN A 40 1.41 27.35 13.07
C GLN A 40 1.04 28.56 13.93
N LEU A 41 0.10 29.40 13.47
CA LEU A 41 -0.43 30.53 14.24
C LEU A 41 -1.06 30.06 15.57
N ASN A 42 -1.90 29.03 15.53
CA ASN A 42 -2.56 28.49 16.72
C ASN A 42 -1.59 27.76 17.67
N ALA A 43 -0.52 27.20 17.13
CA ALA A 43 0.55 26.55 17.88
C ALA A 43 1.62 27.51 18.44
N GLY A 44 1.56 28.80 18.09
CA GLY A 44 2.55 29.80 18.49
C GLY A 44 3.90 29.67 17.77
N LEU A 45 3.90 29.07 16.57
CA LEU A 45 5.07 28.92 15.70
C LEU A 45 5.16 30.06 14.68
N LEU A 46 6.28 30.14 13.95
CA LEU A 46 6.40 31.03 12.79
C LEU A 46 5.43 30.55 11.69
N PRO A 47 4.48 31.39 11.24
CA PRO A 47 3.43 30.99 10.30
C PRO A 47 3.89 31.14 8.85
N ASP A 48 4.94 30.42 8.48
CA ASP A 48 5.57 30.48 7.15
C ASP A 48 4.95 29.50 6.15
N GLY A 49 4.03 28.64 6.59
CA GLY A 49 3.39 27.61 5.76
C GLY A 49 4.37 26.53 5.31
N VAL A 50 5.49 26.38 6.04
CA VAL A 50 6.52 25.37 5.79
C VAL A 50 6.53 24.37 6.94
N CYS A 51 6.42 23.08 6.62
CA CYS A 51 6.48 22.01 7.62
C CYS A 51 7.94 21.75 8.02
N GLY A 52 8.53 22.68 8.78
CA GLY A 52 9.87 22.56 9.36
C GLY A 52 9.88 21.69 10.63
N GLN A 53 11.08 21.48 11.17
CA GLN A 53 11.30 20.59 12.32
C GLN A 53 10.49 20.99 13.57
N GLU A 54 10.33 22.29 13.85
CA GLU A 54 9.52 22.78 14.97
C GLU A 54 8.04 22.46 14.77
N THR A 55 7.51 22.66 13.55
CA THR A 55 6.14 22.32 13.16
C THR A 55 5.87 20.83 13.34
N ILE A 56 6.79 19.97 12.88
CA ILE A 56 6.70 18.51 13.01
C ILE A 56 6.62 18.10 14.48
N GLN A 57 7.50 18.62 15.34
CA GLN A 57 7.51 18.27 16.76
C GLN A 57 6.18 18.63 17.47
N VAL A 58 5.54 19.73 17.09
CA VAL A 58 4.25 20.12 17.67
C VAL A 58 3.13 19.24 17.13
N LEU A 59 3.13 18.95 15.82
CA LEU A 59 2.18 18.01 15.20
C LEU A 59 2.25 16.62 15.83
N GLU A 60 3.45 16.08 16.05
CA GLU A 60 3.63 14.78 16.72
C GLU A 60 3.12 14.79 18.16
N ARG A 61 3.44 15.84 18.92
CA ARG A 61 2.99 16.01 20.32
C ARG A 61 1.47 16.13 20.43
N LEU A 62 0.82 16.74 19.44
CA LEU A 62 -0.63 16.89 19.43
C LEU A 62 -1.32 15.65 18.84
N GLY A 63 -0.79 15.06 17.77
CA GLY A 63 -1.29 13.82 17.16
C GLY A 63 -1.26 12.64 18.13
N THR A 64 -0.22 12.54 18.97
CA THR A 64 -0.15 11.52 20.04
C THR A 64 -1.23 11.65 21.11
N ARG A 65 -1.84 12.84 21.29
CA ARG A 65 -2.91 13.06 22.27
C ARG A 65 -4.31 12.78 21.74
N PHE A 66 -4.50 12.76 20.43
CA PHE A 66 -5.80 12.56 19.77
C PHE A 66 -5.95 11.21 19.06
N GLY A 67 -5.03 10.27 19.31
CA GLY A 67 -4.92 8.99 18.61
C GLY A 67 -3.94 9.13 17.45
N ARG A 68 -2.91 8.28 17.42
CA ARG A 68 -1.87 8.40 16.41
C ARG A 68 -2.43 8.00 15.02
N PRO A 69 -2.03 8.65 13.91
CA PRO A 69 -2.51 8.32 12.56
C PRO A 69 -2.25 6.87 12.12
N ASP A 70 -1.19 6.25 12.64
CA ASP A 70 -0.85 4.84 12.46
C ASP A 70 -1.91 3.92 13.07
N GLU A 71 -2.47 4.23 14.25
CA GLU A 71 -3.55 3.45 14.88
C GLU A 71 -4.81 3.43 14.01
N ILE A 72 -5.21 4.57 13.45
CA ILE A 72 -6.37 4.64 12.54
C ILE A 72 -6.10 3.81 11.28
N THR A 73 -4.90 3.89 10.73
CA THR A 73 -4.52 3.16 9.52
C THR A 73 -4.45 1.65 9.79
N HIS A 74 -3.89 1.25 10.92
CA HIS A 74 -3.85 -0.14 11.39
C HIS A 74 -5.26 -0.70 11.64
N LEU A 75 -6.15 0.09 12.27
CA LEU A 75 -7.55 -0.29 12.47
C LEU A 75 -8.30 -0.42 11.15
N ARG A 76 -8.04 0.45 10.17
CA ARG A 76 -8.63 0.36 8.81
C ARG A 76 -8.18 -0.91 8.10
N GLU A 77 -6.89 -1.22 8.11
CA GLU A 77 -6.39 -2.47 7.54
C GLU A 77 -7.05 -3.69 8.21
N ARG A 78 -7.08 -3.72 9.54
CA ARG A 78 -7.76 -4.79 10.29
C ARG A 78 -9.22 -4.91 9.85
N GLN A 79 -9.98 -3.81 9.88
CA GLN A 79 -11.40 -3.77 9.51
C GLN A 79 -11.69 -4.23 8.09
N ARG A 80 -10.80 -3.95 7.14
CA ARG A 80 -10.94 -4.36 5.74
C ARG A 80 -10.94 -5.88 5.59
N PHE A 81 -10.18 -6.58 6.41
CA PHE A 81 -10.08 -8.05 6.41
C PHE A 81 -10.89 -8.74 7.51
N LEU A 82 -11.76 -8.02 8.23
CA LEU A 82 -12.67 -8.60 9.23
C LEU A 82 -13.89 -9.32 8.63
N LYS A 83 -14.16 -9.17 7.33
CA LYS A 83 -15.22 -9.93 6.67
C LYS A 83 -14.80 -11.39 6.60
N GLN A 84 -15.12 -12.17 7.65
CA GLN A 84 -14.97 -13.62 7.67
C GLN A 84 -15.81 -14.23 6.55
N SER A 85 -15.20 -14.36 5.38
CA SER A 85 -15.71 -15.07 4.23
C SER A 85 -14.74 -16.21 3.95
N ALA A 86 -15.26 -17.42 3.74
CA ALA A 86 -14.45 -18.59 3.39
C ALA A 86 -13.84 -18.48 1.97
N GLU A 87 -14.21 -17.43 1.22
CA GLU A 87 -13.77 -17.17 -0.14
C GLU A 87 -13.47 -15.68 -0.31
N LEU A 88 -12.81 -15.31 -1.41
CA LEU A 88 -12.47 -13.91 -1.73
C LEU A 88 -13.69 -13.12 -2.26
N HIS A 89 -14.91 -13.63 -2.07
CA HIS A 89 -16.15 -12.98 -2.50
C HIS A 89 -16.27 -11.55 -1.98
N GLY A 90 -16.36 -10.60 -2.90
CA GLY A 90 -16.51 -9.18 -2.60
C GLY A 90 -15.22 -8.46 -2.19
N TYR A 91 -14.06 -9.13 -2.26
CA TYR A 91 -12.76 -8.47 -2.21
C TYR A 91 -12.37 -7.95 -3.58
N LYS A 92 -12.01 -6.67 -3.63
CA LYS A 92 -11.46 -6.03 -4.82
C LYS A 92 -9.95 -6.11 -4.82
N ILE A 93 -9.35 -6.81 -5.78
CA ILE A 93 -7.90 -6.97 -5.85
C ILE A 93 -7.38 -6.26 -7.10
N PHE A 94 -6.44 -5.34 -6.91
CA PHE A 94 -5.76 -4.66 -7.99
C PHE A 94 -4.44 -5.36 -8.30
N LEU A 95 -4.23 -5.72 -9.56
CA LEU A 95 -2.99 -6.32 -10.06
C LEU A 95 -2.29 -5.32 -10.99
N ALA A 96 -1.00 -5.13 -10.79
CA ALA A 96 -0.22 -4.16 -11.53
C ALA A 96 1.08 -4.77 -12.06
N GLU A 97 1.48 -4.37 -13.26
CA GLU A 97 2.79 -4.70 -13.82
C GLU A 97 3.43 -3.53 -14.57
N THR A 98 4.74 -3.60 -14.76
CA THR A 98 5.54 -2.65 -15.56
C THR A 98 5.80 -3.12 -17.00
N GLY A 99 5.45 -4.38 -17.32
CA GLY A 99 5.44 -4.91 -18.68
C GLY A 99 6.14 -6.25 -18.86
N GLY A 100 5.69 -6.98 -19.89
CA GLY A 100 6.24 -8.28 -20.25
C GLY A 100 5.75 -9.44 -19.37
N LEU A 101 4.78 -9.20 -18.48
CA LEU A 101 4.23 -10.19 -17.55
C LEU A 101 2.75 -10.52 -17.84
N ASP A 102 2.28 -10.31 -19.07
CA ASP A 102 0.88 -10.55 -19.47
C ASP A 102 0.36 -11.95 -19.06
N ALA A 103 1.16 -13.00 -19.30
CA ALA A 103 0.80 -14.38 -18.97
C ALA A 103 0.70 -14.62 -17.45
N VAL A 104 1.59 -13.97 -16.69
CA VAL A 104 1.63 -14.02 -15.23
C VAL A 104 0.40 -13.31 -14.66
N ILE A 105 0.14 -12.08 -15.10
CA ILE A 105 -1.03 -11.30 -14.68
C ILE A 105 -2.33 -11.99 -15.06
N ALA A 106 -2.44 -12.56 -16.26
CA ALA A 106 -3.62 -13.30 -16.68
C ALA A 106 -3.88 -14.53 -15.79
N SER A 107 -2.82 -15.24 -15.40
CA SER A 107 -2.94 -16.44 -14.55
C SER A 107 -3.29 -16.10 -13.11
N LEU A 108 -2.67 -15.05 -12.56
CA LEU A 108 -2.99 -14.56 -11.23
C LEU A 108 -4.43 -14.01 -11.18
N ARG A 109 -4.82 -13.21 -12.19
CA ARG A 109 -6.20 -12.72 -12.34
C ARG A 109 -7.18 -13.88 -12.35
N ARG A 110 -6.90 -14.92 -13.13
CA ARG A 110 -7.75 -16.11 -13.20
C ARG A 110 -7.86 -16.80 -11.84
N ALA A 111 -6.73 -17.08 -11.18
CA ALA A 111 -6.72 -17.75 -9.88
C ALA A 111 -7.50 -16.98 -8.80
N LEU A 112 -7.42 -15.64 -8.80
CA LEU A 112 -8.16 -14.79 -7.88
C LEU A 112 -9.66 -14.68 -8.24
N THR A 113 -9.98 -14.60 -9.54
CA THR A 113 -11.38 -14.57 -9.99
C THR A 113 -12.08 -15.90 -9.69
N ASP A 114 -11.38 -17.02 -9.88
CA ASP A 114 -11.89 -18.38 -9.59
C ASP A 114 -12.17 -18.58 -8.09
N THR A 115 -11.63 -17.74 -7.21
CA THR A 115 -11.89 -17.72 -5.75
C THR A 115 -12.90 -16.63 -5.32
N GLY A 116 -13.53 -15.95 -6.29
CA GLY A 116 -14.62 -14.99 -6.06
C GLY A 116 -14.20 -13.52 -5.96
N ALA A 117 -12.92 -13.20 -6.13
CA ALA A 117 -12.43 -11.81 -6.07
C ALA A 117 -12.84 -11.01 -7.31
N GLU A 118 -13.13 -9.72 -7.13
CA GLU A 118 -13.26 -8.76 -8.22
C GLU A 118 -11.86 -8.22 -8.57
N VAL A 119 -11.33 -8.55 -9.74
CA VAL A 119 -9.94 -8.25 -10.09
C VAL A 119 -9.85 -7.21 -11.20
N LEU A 120 -9.11 -6.13 -10.93
CA LEU A 120 -8.70 -5.15 -11.94
C LEU A 120 -7.20 -5.29 -12.22
N THR A 121 -6.82 -5.29 -13.50
CA THR A 121 -5.43 -5.39 -13.96
C THR A 121 -5.01 -4.09 -14.64
N SER A 122 -3.82 -3.60 -14.34
CA SER A 122 -3.23 -2.42 -14.99
C SER A 122 -1.82 -2.71 -15.51
N HIS A 123 -1.50 -2.10 -16.65
CA HIS A 123 -0.17 -2.10 -17.24
C HIS A 123 0.27 -0.64 -17.42
N HIS A 124 1.34 -0.24 -16.73
CA HIS A 124 1.88 1.11 -16.81
C HIS A 124 3.35 1.11 -16.36
N PRO A 125 4.24 1.91 -16.99
CA PRO A 125 5.65 1.96 -16.58
C PRO A 125 5.88 2.63 -15.23
N GLU A 126 4.95 3.48 -14.78
CA GLU A 126 5.07 4.25 -13.53
C GLU A 126 4.15 3.72 -12.43
N TRP A 127 4.73 3.43 -11.28
CA TRP A 127 4.03 2.92 -10.09
C TRP A 127 3.03 3.88 -9.45
N GLY A 128 3.22 5.19 -9.56
CA GLY A 128 2.26 6.17 -9.05
C GLY A 128 0.91 6.12 -9.79
N ASN A 129 0.93 5.88 -11.10
CA ASN A 129 -0.30 5.72 -11.88
C ASN A 129 -1.07 4.45 -11.49
N HIS A 130 -0.35 3.35 -11.20
CA HIS A 130 -0.95 2.14 -10.66
C HIS A 130 -1.62 2.39 -9.30
N ALA A 131 -0.97 3.16 -8.41
CA ALA A 131 -1.55 3.53 -7.13
C ALA A 131 -2.84 4.36 -7.30
N GLU A 132 -2.84 5.34 -8.21
CA GLU A 132 -4.02 6.14 -8.53
C GLU A 132 -5.18 5.26 -9.05
N GLN A 133 -4.90 4.34 -9.97
CA GLN A 133 -5.90 3.41 -10.49
C GLN A 133 -6.44 2.46 -9.40
N ALA A 134 -5.57 1.91 -8.55
CA ALA A 134 -5.97 1.07 -7.41
C ALA A 134 -6.90 1.83 -6.44
N ASN A 135 -6.56 3.10 -6.16
CA ASN A 135 -7.37 3.99 -5.32
C ASN A 135 -8.73 4.29 -5.94
N ASN A 136 -8.79 4.52 -7.26
CA ASN A 136 -10.05 4.79 -7.98
C ASN A 136 -10.94 3.55 -8.09
N PHE A 137 -10.34 2.36 -8.16
CA PHE A 137 -11.07 1.09 -8.12
C PHE A 137 -11.62 0.76 -6.72
N ASP A 138 -11.15 1.48 -5.69
CA ASP A 138 -11.41 1.20 -4.29
C ASP A 138 -11.01 -0.23 -3.92
N ALA A 139 -9.80 -0.62 -4.35
CA ALA A 139 -9.26 -1.95 -4.08
C ALA A 139 -9.09 -2.22 -2.57
N ASP A 140 -9.25 -3.48 -2.19
CA ASP A 140 -8.96 -3.97 -0.86
C ASP A 140 -7.51 -4.41 -0.68
N LEU A 141 -6.87 -4.83 -1.76
CA LEU A 141 -5.48 -5.25 -1.81
C LEU A 141 -4.88 -4.90 -3.16
N CYS A 142 -3.62 -4.45 -3.17
CA CYS A 142 -2.86 -4.18 -4.38
C CYS A 142 -1.64 -5.10 -4.47
N ILE A 143 -1.41 -5.72 -5.63
CA ILE A 143 -0.24 -6.56 -5.89
C ILE A 143 0.42 -6.09 -7.18
N GLY A 144 1.62 -5.53 -7.05
CA GLY A 144 2.49 -5.21 -8.17
C GLY A 144 3.47 -6.34 -8.45
N ILE A 145 3.84 -6.52 -9.71
CA ILE A 145 4.92 -7.40 -10.13
C ILE A 145 5.85 -6.65 -11.08
N GLU A 146 7.16 -6.70 -10.83
CA GLU A 146 8.19 -6.23 -11.76
C GLU A 146 9.36 -7.20 -11.89
N ILE A 147 10.00 -7.13 -13.05
CA ILE A 147 11.25 -7.84 -13.32
C ILE A 147 12.42 -6.90 -12.99
N ARG A 148 13.39 -7.38 -12.20
CA ARG A 148 14.64 -6.67 -11.89
C ARG A 148 15.81 -7.64 -11.89
N ASN A 149 16.98 -7.18 -12.33
CA ASN A 149 18.22 -7.97 -12.26
C ASN A 149 18.85 -7.91 -10.85
N GLU A 150 18.06 -8.23 -9.82
CA GLU A 150 18.42 -8.24 -8.40
C GLU A 150 17.76 -9.43 -7.72
N ASP A 151 18.22 -9.81 -6.53
CA ASP A 151 17.63 -10.93 -5.80
C ASP A 151 16.10 -10.76 -5.61
N PRO A 152 15.31 -11.84 -5.73
CA PRO A 152 13.88 -11.81 -5.55
C PRO A 152 13.47 -11.23 -4.19
N THR A 153 12.58 -10.24 -4.22
CA THR A 153 12.06 -9.59 -3.00
C THR A 153 10.57 -9.40 -3.05
N ILE A 154 9.93 -9.47 -1.88
CA ILE A 154 8.55 -9.00 -1.68
C ILE A 154 8.62 -7.76 -0.80
N CYS A 155 8.20 -6.63 -1.37
CA CYS A 155 8.21 -5.37 -0.67
C CYS A 155 6.84 -5.04 -0.11
N HIS A 156 6.79 -4.60 1.16
CA HIS A 156 5.62 -4.03 1.82
C HIS A 156 5.92 -2.61 2.32
N PHE A 157 4.87 -1.86 2.65
CA PHE A 157 5.05 -0.49 3.13
C PHE A 157 5.73 -0.43 4.50
N LEU A 158 6.82 0.33 4.61
CA LEU A 158 7.48 0.70 5.86
C LEU A 158 7.87 2.19 5.88
N GLY A 159 7.04 2.98 6.56
CA GLY A 159 7.23 4.38 6.95
C GLY A 159 8.10 4.58 8.18
N ASP A 160 8.31 5.82 8.63
CA ASP A 160 9.03 6.11 9.88
C ASP A 160 8.19 5.78 11.11
N HIS A 161 6.86 5.84 10.95
CA HIS A 161 5.89 5.70 12.04
C HIS A 161 4.80 4.67 11.75
N PHE A 162 4.80 4.05 10.57
CA PHE A 162 3.81 3.04 10.19
C PHE A 162 4.45 1.97 9.33
N GLU A 163 4.20 0.71 9.65
CA GLU A 163 4.48 -0.44 8.81
C GLU A 163 3.14 -1.11 8.51
N SER A 164 2.85 -1.44 7.25
CA SER A 164 1.59 -2.11 6.92
C SER A 164 1.57 -3.51 7.57
N PRO A 165 0.72 -3.76 8.58
CA PRO A 165 0.67 -5.07 9.21
C PRO A 165 0.16 -6.13 8.22
N THR A 166 -0.79 -5.77 7.34
CA THR A 166 -1.29 -6.67 6.29
C THR A 166 -0.18 -6.99 5.32
N GLY A 167 0.53 -5.96 4.82
CA GLY A 167 1.65 -6.17 3.90
C GLY A 167 2.74 -7.03 4.53
N LYS A 168 3.02 -6.86 5.82
CA LYS A 168 3.99 -7.68 6.54
C LYS A 168 3.55 -9.14 6.65
N GLN A 169 2.36 -9.40 7.17
CA GLN A 169 1.87 -10.76 7.41
C GLN A 169 1.62 -11.51 6.08
N LEU A 170 0.90 -10.89 5.14
CA LEU A 170 0.61 -11.49 3.84
C LEU A 170 1.87 -11.65 2.99
N GLY A 171 2.78 -10.67 3.02
CA GLY A 171 4.07 -10.75 2.33
C GLY A 171 4.89 -11.96 2.78
N SER A 172 4.93 -12.24 4.09
CA SER A 172 5.61 -13.41 4.65
C SER A 172 5.00 -14.74 4.16
N GLN A 173 3.66 -14.82 4.13
CA GLN A 173 2.95 -16.00 3.62
C GLN A 173 3.22 -16.25 2.13
N ILE A 174 3.23 -15.18 1.32
CA ILE A 174 3.54 -15.28 -0.10
C ILE A 174 5.01 -15.67 -0.30
N CYS A 175 5.97 -15.08 0.44
CA CYS A 175 7.38 -15.48 0.38
C CYS A 175 7.54 -16.99 0.54
N GLY A 176 6.98 -17.57 1.61
CA GLY A 176 7.10 -19.01 1.88
C GLY A 176 6.55 -19.90 0.77
N ARG A 177 5.54 -19.44 0.03
CA ARG A 177 4.93 -20.17 -1.08
C ARG A 177 5.65 -19.99 -2.41
N LEU A 178 6.41 -18.91 -2.56
CA LEU A 178 7.15 -18.59 -3.78
C LEU A 178 8.58 -19.14 -3.79
N VAL A 179 9.11 -19.57 -2.63
CA VAL A 179 10.42 -20.24 -2.49
C VAL A 179 10.66 -21.37 -3.52
N PRO A 180 9.70 -22.25 -3.85
CA PRO A 180 9.91 -23.30 -4.86
C PRO A 180 10.20 -22.79 -6.27
N PHE A 181 9.86 -21.54 -6.59
CA PHE A 181 10.03 -20.94 -7.92
C PHE A 181 11.30 -20.10 -8.02
N PHE A 182 11.62 -19.34 -6.96
CA PHE A 182 12.71 -18.34 -6.99
C PHE A 182 13.83 -18.64 -5.98
N GLY A 183 13.76 -19.75 -5.25
CA GLY A 183 14.73 -20.09 -4.21
C GLY A 183 14.54 -19.22 -2.96
N SER A 184 15.52 -18.38 -2.63
CA SER A 184 15.42 -17.49 -1.47
C SER A 184 14.72 -16.20 -1.87
N ILE A 185 13.68 -15.82 -1.12
CA ILE A 185 12.96 -14.57 -1.33
C ILE A 185 12.96 -13.79 -0.01
N GLU A 186 13.54 -12.60 -0.04
CA GLU A 186 13.56 -11.73 1.14
C GLU A 186 12.32 -10.84 1.18
N GLN A 187 11.77 -10.65 2.38
CA GLN A 187 10.73 -9.67 2.60
C GLN A 187 11.35 -8.37 3.10
N VAL A 188 11.04 -7.25 2.43
CA VAL A 188 11.70 -5.96 2.71
C VAL A 188 10.69 -4.83 2.86
N GLY A 189 10.80 -4.08 3.96
CA GLY A 189 10.01 -2.86 4.17
C GLY A 189 10.55 -1.71 3.32
N MET A 190 9.69 -1.08 2.52
CA MET A 190 10.07 -0.06 1.53
C MET A 190 9.04 1.07 1.43
N ARG A 191 9.41 2.21 0.82
CA ARG A 191 8.53 3.37 0.54
C ARG A 191 8.40 3.66 -0.95
N LEU A 192 8.22 2.61 -1.74
CA LEU A 192 8.08 2.72 -3.20
C LEU A 192 6.76 3.39 -3.57
N PRO A 193 6.65 4.08 -4.73
CA PRO A 193 5.44 4.80 -5.10
C PRO A 193 4.16 3.97 -5.00
N LEU A 194 4.17 2.71 -5.48
CA LEU A 194 3.01 1.81 -5.36
C LEU A 194 2.60 1.57 -3.90
N LEU A 195 3.58 1.33 -3.03
CA LEU A 195 3.36 0.98 -1.62
C LEU A 195 2.93 2.17 -0.79
N ARG A 196 3.47 3.35 -1.15
CA ARG A 196 3.31 4.62 -0.46
C ARG A 196 1.98 5.28 -0.83
N GLU A 197 1.67 5.34 -2.12
CA GLU A 197 0.57 6.17 -2.64
C GLU A 197 -0.79 5.44 -2.68
N THR A 198 -0.82 4.15 -2.30
CA THR A 198 -2.06 3.35 -2.21
C THR A 198 -2.79 3.56 -0.87
N ARG A 199 -4.12 3.53 -0.90
CA ARG A 199 -5.00 3.65 0.29
C ARG A 199 -5.35 2.31 0.92
N MET A 200 -4.93 1.23 0.28
CA MET A 200 -5.08 -0.15 0.72
C MET A 200 -3.69 -0.78 0.88
N PRO A 201 -3.58 -1.90 1.60
CA PRO A 201 -2.33 -2.63 1.66
C PRO A 201 -1.84 -3.00 0.26
N ALA A 202 -0.55 -2.83 0.05
CA ALA A 202 0.09 -3.12 -1.22
C ALA A 202 1.34 -3.99 -1.01
N LEU A 203 1.55 -4.89 -1.94
CA LEU A 203 2.76 -5.69 -2.08
C LEU A 203 3.36 -5.48 -3.45
N LEU A 204 4.69 -5.43 -3.52
CA LEU A 204 5.42 -5.40 -4.78
C LEU A 204 6.37 -6.59 -4.85
N LEU A 205 6.11 -7.51 -5.77
CA LEU A 205 6.96 -8.66 -6.06
C LEU A 205 8.00 -8.24 -7.10
N ARG A 206 9.26 -8.32 -6.73
CA ARG A 206 10.41 -8.06 -7.59
C ARG A 206 11.11 -9.37 -7.84
N VAL A 207 11.24 -9.77 -9.08
CA VAL A 207 11.78 -11.08 -9.47
C VAL A 207 12.79 -10.92 -10.60
N ASP A 208 13.78 -11.80 -10.65
CA ASP A 208 14.88 -11.79 -11.63
C ASP A 208 14.67 -12.77 -12.78
N ASP A 209 13.98 -13.88 -12.52
CA ASP A 209 13.85 -14.96 -13.49
C ASP A 209 12.52 -14.91 -14.26
N VAL A 210 12.59 -14.35 -15.46
CA VAL A 210 11.47 -14.31 -16.42
C VAL A 210 11.10 -15.72 -16.92
N GLU A 211 12.06 -16.64 -17.03
CA GLU A 211 11.81 -17.99 -17.51
C GLU A 211 11.05 -18.80 -16.45
N ALA A 212 11.44 -18.69 -15.17
CA ALA A 212 10.70 -19.25 -14.05
C ALA A 212 9.28 -18.66 -13.96
N LEU A 213 9.14 -17.34 -14.16
CA LEU A 213 7.84 -16.68 -14.21
C LEU A 213 6.94 -17.25 -15.32
N VAL A 214 7.44 -17.35 -16.55
CA VAL A 214 6.65 -17.80 -17.70
C VAL A 214 6.38 -19.30 -17.68
N SER A 215 7.30 -20.12 -17.18
CA SER A 215 7.06 -21.57 -17.07
C SER A 215 6.19 -21.94 -15.87
N GLY A 216 6.30 -21.18 -14.77
CA GLY A 216 5.62 -21.44 -13.50
C GLY A 216 4.36 -20.59 -13.24
N HIS A 217 3.96 -19.69 -14.15
CA HIS A 217 2.95 -18.66 -13.88
C HIS A 217 1.62 -19.20 -13.32
N GLN A 218 1.17 -20.39 -13.74
CA GLN A 218 -0.08 -20.96 -13.26
C GLN A 218 0.03 -21.41 -11.81
N ALA A 219 1.10 -22.14 -11.47
CA ALA A 219 1.34 -22.63 -10.12
C ALA A 219 1.63 -21.47 -9.17
N MET A 220 2.36 -20.45 -9.64
CA MET A 220 2.60 -19.22 -8.90
C MET A 220 1.30 -18.45 -8.63
N GLY A 221 0.45 -18.26 -9.66
CA GLY A 221 -0.83 -17.59 -9.51
C GLY A 221 -1.74 -18.29 -8.49
N ALA A 222 -1.80 -19.62 -8.53
CA ALA A 222 -2.54 -20.42 -7.56
C ALA A 222 -1.96 -20.28 -6.13
N ALA A 223 -0.63 -20.30 -6.00
CA ALA A 223 0.03 -20.16 -4.71
C ALA A 223 -0.26 -18.80 -4.05
N ILE A 224 -0.20 -17.71 -4.82
CA ILE A 224 -0.52 -16.36 -4.34
C ILE A 224 -2.01 -16.25 -3.96
N ALA A 225 -2.91 -16.74 -4.81
CA ALA A 225 -4.35 -16.72 -4.53
C ALA A 225 -4.71 -17.49 -3.25
N MET A 226 -4.09 -18.66 -3.04
CA MET A 226 -4.25 -19.44 -1.81
C MET A 226 -3.75 -18.69 -0.57
N ALA A 227 -2.61 -18.01 -0.66
CA ALA A 227 -2.08 -17.20 0.44
C ALA A 227 -3.07 -16.11 0.86
N ILE A 228 -3.62 -15.39 -0.12
CA ILE A 228 -4.58 -14.32 0.13
C ILE A 228 -5.87 -14.87 0.73
N ARG A 229 -6.35 -16.03 0.25
CA ARG A 229 -7.54 -16.69 0.83
C ARG A 229 -7.32 -17.06 2.29
N GLU A 230 -6.21 -17.74 2.61
CA GLU A 230 -5.90 -18.13 3.99
C GLU A 230 -5.72 -16.91 4.89
N PHE A 231 -5.10 -15.84 4.40
CA PHE A 231 -4.98 -14.59 5.12
C PHE A 231 -6.35 -13.97 5.43
N VAL A 232 -7.27 -13.94 4.46
CA VAL A 232 -8.64 -13.42 4.66
C VAL A 232 -9.45 -14.28 5.63
N GLU A 233 -9.25 -15.60 5.64
CA GLU A 233 -9.93 -16.52 6.56
C GLU A 233 -9.45 -16.35 8.01
N VAL A 234 -8.14 -16.20 8.22
CA VAL A 234 -7.53 -16.04 9.55
C VAL A 234 -7.68 -14.59 10.06
N GLY A 235 -7.54 -13.63 9.14
CA GLY A 235 -7.47 -12.21 9.44
C GLY A 235 -6.07 -11.75 9.86
N LEU A 236 -5.98 -10.46 10.17
CA LEU A 236 -4.79 -9.84 10.72
C LEU A 236 -4.57 -10.29 12.18
N ASP A 237 -3.35 -10.72 12.51
CA ASP A 237 -2.97 -11.11 13.87
C ASP A 237 -3.10 -9.94 14.88
#